data_AF-A0A1C0VKZ6-F1
#
_entry.id   AF-A0A1C0VKZ6-F1
#
_cell.length_a   1.000
_cell.length_b   1.000
_cell.length_c   1.000
_cell.angle_alpha   90.00
_cell.angle_beta   90.00
_cell.angle_gamma   90.00
#
_symmetry.space_group_name_H-M   'P 1'
#
loop_
_entity.id
_entity.type
_entity.pdbx_description
1 polymer ?
#
loop_
_entity_poly.entity_id
_entity_poly.type
_entity_poly.pdbx_seq_one_letter_code
_entity_poly.pdbx_strand_id
1 'polypeptide(L)'
;MSMYHLPPASKPGADVPMKKHPVVSTHKVTGQKGLYLGSDTSILVGMEDELSLAQQFWHELFQRILESTPVYAHVWQPGDLVFWDNSQVMHAGVPYDASQYKRVALRVGAVDIVGNR
;
A
#
# COMPACT_ATOMS: atom_id res chain seq x y z
N MET A 1 -11.09 -2.10 13.45
CA MET A 1 -10.07 -3.04 12.99
C MET A 1 -8.83 -2.27 12.56
N SER A 2 -7.66 -2.70 13.01
CA SER A 2 -6.37 -2.03 12.77
C SER A 2 -5.32 -3.04 12.37
N MET A 3 -4.27 -2.58 11.74
CA MET A 3 -3.11 -3.37 11.35
C MET A 3 -1.81 -2.68 11.78
N TYR A 4 -0.78 -3.47 12.08
CA TYR A 4 0.59 -3.01 12.14
C TYR A 4 1.17 -3.03 10.73
N HIS A 5 1.79 -1.93 10.32
CA HIS A 5 2.60 -1.90 9.10
C HIS A 5 4.04 -2.20 9.47
N LEU A 6 4.59 -3.26 8.90
CA LEU A 6 5.99 -3.61 9.03
C LEU A 6 6.83 -2.62 8.19
N PRO A 7 8.02 -2.24 8.68
CA PRO A 7 8.94 -1.44 7.89
C PRO A 7 9.30 -2.19 6.58
N PRO A 8 9.39 -1.51 5.43
CA PRO A 8 9.95 -2.12 4.23
C PRO A 8 11.40 -2.51 4.53
N ALA A 9 11.70 -3.82 4.48
CA ALA A 9 13.00 -4.46 4.71
C ALA A 9 13.96 -3.57 5.53
N SER A 10 13.71 -3.45 6.83
CA SER A 10 14.66 -2.79 7.71
C SER A 10 16.02 -3.51 7.60
N LYS A 11 17.12 -2.76 7.59
CA LYS A 11 18.45 -3.36 7.67
C LYS A 11 18.47 -4.32 8.88
N PRO A 12 19.10 -5.50 8.78
CA PRO A 12 19.27 -6.38 9.95
C PRO A 12 19.80 -5.56 11.14
N GLY A 13 19.06 -5.51 12.25
CA GLY A 13 19.41 -4.76 13.45
C GLY A 13 18.83 -3.34 13.58
N ALA A 14 18.01 -2.86 12.64
CA ALA A 14 17.30 -1.60 12.81
C ALA A 14 16.01 -1.80 13.62
N ASP A 15 15.94 -1.18 14.81
CA ASP A 15 14.75 -1.07 15.64
C ASP A 15 13.80 -0.02 15.04
N VAL A 16 13.02 -0.43 14.05
CA VAL A 16 12.02 0.43 13.43
C VAL A 16 10.66 0.13 14.07
N PRO A 17 10.01 1.13 14.70
CA PRO A 17 8.78 0.89 15.44
C PRO A 17 7.66 0.48 14.48
N MET A 18 6.92 -0.57 14.84
CA MET A 18 5.69 -0.93 14.17
C MET A 18 4.69 0.22 14.28
N LYS A 19 4.15 0.65 13.15
CA LYS A 19 3.11 1.70 13.13
C LYS A 19 1.74 1.05 13.02
N LYS A 20 0.84 1.43 13.94
CA LYS A 20 -0.55 0.99 13.93
C LYS A 20 -1.38 1.93 13.06
N HIS A 21 -2.10 1.36 12.09
CA HIS A 21 -2.98 2.07 11.17
C HIS A 21 -4.39 1.46 11.19
N PRO A 22 -5.45 2.24 10.96
CA PRO A 22 -6.79 1.69 10.78
C PRO A 22 -6.87 0.96 9.43
N VAL A 23 -7.57 -0.17 9.37
CA VAL A 23 -7.81 -0.88 8.09
C VAL A 23 -8.78 -0.11 7.20
N VAL A 24 -9.73 0.60 7.80
CA VAL A 24 -10.64 1.52 7.12
C VAL A 24 -10.26 2.93 7.52
N SER A 25 -9.82 3.74 6.56
CA SER A 25 -9.47 5.15 6.77
C SER A 25 -10.51 6.07 6.14
N THR A 26 -10.63 7.29 6.67
CA THR A 26 -11.48 8.35 6.12
C THR A 26 -10.61 9.38 5.43
N HIS A 27 -10.88 9.65 4.15
CA HIS A 27 -10.15 10.62 3.38
C HIS A 27 -10.37 12.04 3.94
N LYS A 28 -9.30 12.75 4.26
CA LYS A 28 -9.36 14.04 4.96
C LYS A 28 -10.13 15.12 4.19
N VAL A 29 -10.10 15.09 2.86
CA VAL A 29 -10.73 16.12 2.02
C VAL A 29 -12.15 15.73 1.61
N THR A 30 -12.35 14.50 1.14
CA THR A 30 -13.65 14.08 0.59
C THR A 30 -14.57 13.43 1.63
N GLY A 31 -14.06 13.06 2.81
CA GLY A 31 -14.81 12.34 3.85
C GLY A 31 -15.15 10.89 3.49
N GLN A 32 -14.76 10.42 2.30
CA GLN A 32 -15.04 9.05 1.85
C GLN A 32 -14.24 8.04 2.67
N LYS A 33 -14.84 6.85 2.88
CA LYS A 33 -14.12 5.73 3.51
C LYS A 33 -13.42 4.92 2.45
N GLY A 34 -12.17 4.54 2.73
CA GLY A 34 -11.36 3.67 1.89
C GLY A 34 -10.62 2.64 2.74
N LEU A 35 -10.19 1.55 2.09
CA LEU A 35 -9.33 0.58 2.74
C LEU A 35 -7.89 1.07 2.71
N TYR A 36 -7.28 1.23 3.88
CA TYR A 36 -5.86 1.54 4.02
C TYR A 36 -5.11 0.23 4.18
N LEU A 37 -4.58 -0.28 3.06
CA LEU A 37 -3.93 -1.58 2.97
C LEU A 37 -2.48 -1.40 2.55
N GLY A 38 -1.56 -2.07 3.25
CA GLY A 38 -0.25 -2.42 2.72
C GLY A 38 -0.33 -3.82 2.11
N SER A 39 0.67 -4.22 1.34
CA SER A 39 0.81 -5.59 0.83
C SER A 39 1.04 -6.62 1.97
N ASP A 40 1.81 -7.65 1.67
CA ASP A 40 2.41 -8.66 2.57
C ASP A 40 3.09 -8.15 3.85
N THR A 41 3.21 -6.84 4.05
CA THR A 41 3.88 -6.23 5.21
C THR A 41 2.93 -5.87 6.36
N SER A 42 1.65 -6.25 6.31
CA SER A 42 0.68 -5.85 7.35
C SER A 42 0.24 -7.00 8.24
N ILE A 43 0.32 -6.84 9.57
CA ILE A 43 -0.19 -7.80 10.56
C ILE A 43 -1.47 -7.24 11.17
N LEU A 44 -2.57 -7.98 11.14
CA LEU A 44 -3.79 -7.57 11.84
C LEU A 44 -3.57 -7.59 13.36
N VAL A 45 -3.99 -6.52 14.02
CA VAL A 45 -3.94 -6.44 15.48
C VAL A 45 -4.85 -7.51 16.08
N GLY A 46 -4.31 -8.34 16.97
CA GLY A 46 -4.99 -9.50 17.57
C GLY A 46 -4.81 -10.81 16.81
N MET A 47 -4.01 -10.83 15.74
CA MET A 47 -3.67 -12.03 14.96
C MET A 47 -2.15 -12.23 14.83
N GLU A 48 -1.38 -11.68 15.78
CA GLU A 48 0.08 -11.71 15.78
C GLU A 48 0.62 -13.15 15.91
N ASP A 49 -0.04 -13.98 16.70
CA ASP A 49 0.34 -15.39 16.94
C ASP A 49 -0.32 -16.38 15.96
N GLU A 50 -1.22 -15.90 15.09
CA GLU A 50 -2.05 -16.70 14.19
C GLU A 50 -1.73 -16.39 12.72
N LEU A 51 -0.45 -16.50 12.35
CA LEU A 51 0.06 -16.02 11.06
C LEU A 51 -0.66 -16.63 9.85
N SER A 52 -0.95 -17.94 9.88
CA SER A 52 -1.65 -18.62 8.77
C SER A 52 -3.08 -18.08 8.58
N LEU A 53 -3.80 -17.82 9.67
CA LEU A 53 -5.13 -17.24 9.63
C LEU A 53 -5.08 -15.78 9.14
N ALA A 54 -4.08 -15.01 9.56
CA ALA A 54 -3.87 -13.64 9.10
C ALA A 54 -3.58 -13.59 7.59
N GLN A 55 -2.73 -14.50 7.09
CA GLN A 55 -2.44 -14.63 5.65
C GLN A 55 -3.68 -15.00 4.85
N GLN A 56 -4.48 -15.95 5.34
CA GLN A 56 -5.73 -16.34 4.70
C GLN A 56 -6.71 -15.16 4.63
N PHE A 57 -6.89 -14.42 5.74
CA PHE A 57 -7.73 -13.23 5.78
C PHE A 57 -7.31 -12.20 4.72
N TRP A 58 -6.01 -11.90 4.65
CA TRP A 58 -5.51 -10.93 3.67
C TRP A 58 -5.75 -11.41 2.25
N HIS A 59 -5.48 -12.68 1.96
CA HIS A 59 -5.71 -13.26 0.64
C HIS A 59 -7.18 -13.10 0.22
N GLU A 60 -8.12 -13.51 1.07
CA GLU A 60 -9.55 -13.41 0.79
C GLU A 60 -10.00 -11.95 0.60
N LEU A 61 -9.50 -11.03 1.43
CA LEU A 61 -9.80 -9.61 1.31
C LEU A 61 -9.27 -9.03 -0.01
N PHE A 62 -8.01 -9.33 -0.39
CA PHE A 62 -7.44 -8.87 -1.64
C PHE A 62 -8.20 -9.42 -2.86
N GLN A 63 -8.55 -10.70 -2.86
CA GLN A 63 -9.37 -11.30 -3.93
C GLN A 63 -10.69 -10.53 -4.07
N ARG A 64 -11.40 -10.30 -2.96
CA ARG A 64 -12.67 -9.57 -2.99
C ARG A 64 -12.52 -8.13 -3.48
N ILE A 65 -11.44 -7.45 -3.11
CA ILE A 65 -11.17 -6.07 -3.57
C ILE A 65 -10.93 -6.05 -5.07
N LEU A 66 -10.09 -6.96 -5.58
CA LEU A 66 -9.76 -7.04 -7.01
C LEU A 66 -10.98 -7.36 -7.86
N GLU A 67 -11.92 -8.18 -7.36
CA GLU A 67 -13.17 -8.49 -8.04
C GLU A 67 -14.16 -7.31 -8.05
N SER A 68 -14.14 -6.46 -7.02
CA SER A 68 -15.15 -5.41 -6.82
C SER A 68 -14.67 -4.00 -7.15
N THR A 69 -13.38 -3.82 -7.43
CA THR A 69 -12.78 -2.50 -7.67
C THR A 69 -12.30 -2.40 -9.12
N PRO A 70 -12.68 -1.34 -9.86
CA PRO A 70 -12.16 -1.13 -11.20
C PRO A 70 -10.64 -0.93 -11.17
N VAL A 71 -9.94 -1.68 -12.02
CA VAL A 71 -8.48 -1.57 -12.17
C VAL A 71 -8.15 -0.66 -13.34
N TYR A 72 -7.35 0.36 -13.07
CA TYR A 72 -6.77 1.20 -14.11
C TYR A 72 -5.34 0.74 -14.43
N ALA A 73 -5.09 0.38 -15.68
CA ALA A 73 -3.77 0.02 -16.19
C ALA A 73 -3.24 1.13 -17.11
N HIS A 74 -2.20 1.83 -16.65
CA HIS A 74 -1.60 2.92 -17.42
C HIS A 74 -0.55 2.40 -18.40
N VAL A 75 -0.72 2.70 -19.69
CA VAL A 75 0.28 2.44 -20.73
C VAL A 75 1.15 3.68 -20.90
N TRP A 76 2.33 3.63 -20.28
CA TRP A 76 3.28 4.76 -20.22
C TRP A 76 3.77 5.19 -21.61
N GLN A 77 3.83 6.50 -21.82
CA GLN A 77 4.52 7.16 -22.92
C GLN A 77 5.60 8.13 -22.38
N PRO A 78 6.66 8.41 -23.16
CA PRO A 78 7.64 9.42 -22.79
C PRO A 78 6.97 10.78 -22.55
N GLY A 79 7.23 11.36 -21.37
CA GLY A 79 6.68 12.65 -20.99
C GLY A 79 5.38 12.58 -20.17
N ASP A 80 4.83 11.38 -19.92
CA ASP A 80 3.66 11.25 -19.05
C ASP A 80 3.96 11.65 -17.60
N LEU A 81 3.03 12.38 -16.99
CA LEU A 81 2.99 12.66 -15.56
C LEU A 81 1.71 12.08 -14.99
N VAL A 82 1.86 11.16 -14.03
CA VAL A 82 0.73 10.55 -13.32
C VAL A 82 0.79 10.95 -11.86
N PHE A 83 -0.31 11.51 -11.37
CA PHE A 83 -0.53 11.79 -9.96
C PHE A 83 -1.56 10.81 -9.42
N TRP A 84 -1.31 10.28 -8.22
CA TRP A 84 -2.27 9.44 -7.52
C TRP A 84 -2.25 9.74 -6.02
N ASP A 85 -3.40 9.59 -5.39
CA ASP A 85 -3.57 9.74 -3.94
C ASP A 85 -3.36 8.39 -3.24
N ASN A 86 -2.22 8.22 -2.57
CA ASN A 86 -1.89 6.98 -1.85
C ASN A 86 -2.89 6.62 -0.74
N SER A 87 -3.72 7.56 -0.28
CA SER A 87 -4.74 7.27 0.73
C SER A 87 -6.00 6.61 0.16
N GLN A 88 -6.16 6.60 -1.17
CA GLN A 88 -7.37 6.12 -1.84
C GLN A 88 -7.14 5.03 -2.88
N VAL A 89 -5.88 4.73 -3.24
CA VAL A 89 -5.57 3.69 -4.24
C VAL A 89 -4.49 2.73 -3.77
N MET A 90 -4.55 1.52 -4.28
CA MET A 90 -3.42 0.59 -4.34
C MET A 90 -2.82 0.63 -5.75
N HIS A 91 -1.50 0.45 -5.85
CA HIS A 91 -0.82 0.43 -7.13
C HIS A 91 0.31 -0.62 -7.14
N ALA A 92 0.54 -1.22 -8.30
CA ALA A 92 1.63 -2.15 -8.53
C ALA A 92 2.29 -1.85 -9.88
N GLY A 93 3.61 -2.01 -9.94
CA GLY A 93 4.33 -2.01 -11.21
C GLY A 93 4.20 -3.37 -11.90
N VAL A 94 3.94 -3.38 -13.20
CA VAL A 94 3.99 -4.60 -14.01
C VAL A 94 5.47 -4.94 -14.30
N PRO A 95 5.89 -6.22 -14.17
CA PRO A 95 7.22 -6.66 -14.56
C PRO A 95 7.54 -6.33 -16.03
N TYR A 96 8.81 -6.09 -16.32
CA TYR A 96 9.31 -5.87 -17.68
C TYR A 96 10.69 -6.54 -17.83
N ASP A 97 11.10 -6.82 -19.07
CA ASP A 97 12.43 -7.37 -19.32
C ASP A 97 13.51 -6.29 -19.15
N ALA A 98 14.09 -6.24 -17.96
CA ALA A 98 15.15 -5.30 -17.62
C ALA A 98 16.50 -5.62 -18.28
N SER A 99 16.66 -6.79 -18.91
CA SER A 99 17.88 -7.12 -19.68
C SER A 99 17.86 -6.48 -21.06
N GLN A 100 16.67 -6.29 -21.63
CA GLN A 100 16.47 -5.70 -22.96
C GLN A 100 16.14 -4.20 -22.90
N TYR A 101 15.40 -3.77 -21.87
CA TYR A 101 14.84 -2.43 -21.80
C TYR A 101 15.29 -1.69 -20.54
N LYS A 102 15.57 -0.39 -20.67
CA LYS A 102 15.80 0.51 -19.53
C LYS A 102 14.53 1.31 -19.25
N ARG A 103 14.06 1.29 -18.00
CA ARG A 103 12.95 2.13 -17.52
C ARG A 103 13.48 3.14 -16.51
N VAL A 104 13.23 4.42 -16.77
CA VAL A 104 13.58 5.52 -15.86
C VAL A 104 12.31 6.29 -15.54
N ALA A 105 12.01 6.43 -14.25
CA ALA A 105 10.90 7.23 -13.76
C ALA A 105 11.40 8.07 -12.57
N LEU A 106 10.97 9.33 -12.52
CA LEU A 106 11.19 10.20 -11.37
C LEU A 106 9.94 10.14 -10.48
N ARG A 107 10.14 10.04 -9.16
CA ARG A 107 9.05 9.97 -8.19
C ARG A 107 9.23 11.07 -7.15
N VAL A 108 8.16 11.81 -6.91
CA VAL A 108 8.06 12.78 -5.81
C VAL A 108 6.93 12.32 -4.89
N GLY A 109 7.23 12.23 -3.59
CA GLY A 109 6.22 12.01 -2.56
C GLY A 109 5.82 13.34 -1.94
N ALA A 110 4.54 13.68 -1.99
CA ALA A 110 3.98 14.76 -1.19
C ALA A 110 3.49 14.18 0.14
N VAL A 111 4.00 14.71 1.25
CA VAL A 111 3.56 14.35 2.59
C VAL A 111 2.93 15.56 3.26
N ASP A 112 1.79 15.33 3.88
CA ASP A 112 1.16 16.33 4.74
C ASP A 112 1.94 16.40 6.06
N ILE A 113 2.55 17.56 6.35
CA ILE A 113 3.32 17.79 7.59
C ILE A 113 2.41 18.29 8.73
N VAL A 114 1.09 18.34 8.52
CA VAL A 114 0.18 18.81 9.56
C VAL A 114 -0.04 17.74 10.64
N GLY A 115 0.70 17.89 11.75
CA GLY A 115 0.28 17.45 13.09
C GLY A 115 1.01 16.25 13.68
N ASN A 116 2.13 16.52 14.34
CA ASN A 116 2.49 15.80 15.56
C ASN A 116 1.37 16.07 16.59
N ARG A 117 0.47 15.11 16.81
CA ARG A 117 -0.40 15.04 17.98
C ARG A 117 -0.42 13.61 18.49
#